data_AF-A0A1R0X790-F1
#
_entry.id   AF-A0A1R0X790-F1
#
_cell.length_a   1.000
_cell.length_b   1.000
_cell.length_c   1.000
_cell.angle_alpha   90.00
_cell.angle_beta   90.00
_cell.angle_gamma   90.00
#
_symmetry.space_group_name_H-M   'P 1'
#
loop_
_entity.id
_entity.type
_entity.pdbx_description
1 polymer ?
#
loop_
_entity_poly.entity_id
_entity_poly.type
_entity_poly.pdbx_seq_one_letter_code
_entity_poly.pdbx_strand_id
1 'polypeptide(L)'
;MRRVGRYSLIVILVVVVVGGIWIGGILNPEHRFNKAILNPLTIPSSNVVTDNEEMVQSLSTPAPQAQTDELILTTPTQTPAAAISPADKKSSSFNVVLIGTDTWGGESSRADTIMVAHVMPDQRKVNIVSVPRDTRVYVQNVGYTKINHAHIVGETKGGNQQGTLTLIQAVSDFMNIPIHYYIKTNFSGVRDFIDSIGGIDMLIDQDVTITPEITIKKGEQHLDGAHTLYLARERYSTPEGDFSRQREQFNIVRAVAKKLLSQEHIPDLAGLLLREKKDIIDTSFSDSDLMSLAWLFKGMDSADFAYEQIPGHNSSALDPLVRTKVYYWSANSEEVKSLTERLFTE
;
A
#
# COMPACT_ATOMS: atom_id res chain seq x y z
N MET A 1 10.51 -64.72 17.56
CA MET A 1 11.02 -63.49 16.90
C MET A 1 10.22 -63.23 15.63
N ARG A 2 9.94 -61.94 15.36
CA ARG A 2 9.36 -61.35 14.12
C ARG A 2 7.86 -61.53 13.84
N ARG A 3 7.05 -60.80 14.63
CA ARG A 3 5.84 -60.09 14.14
C ARG A 3 6.06 -58.58 14.27
N VAL A 4 6.96 -58.02 13.46
CA VAL A 4 7.14 -56.57 13.32
C VAL A 4 7.24 -56.34 11.82
N GLY A 5 6.14 -55.92 11.18
CA GLY A 5 6.16 -55.80 9.72
C GLY A 5 4.86 -55.36 9.04
N ARG A 6 3.71 -55.33 9.73
CA ARG A 6 2.46 -54.83 9.11
C ARG A 6 1.98 -53.48 9.65
N TYR A 7 2.33 -53.12 10.89
CA TYR A 7 1.96 -51.81 11.45
C TYR A 7 2.90 -50.68 11.04
N SER A 8 4.16 -50.96 10.68
CA SER A 8 5.14 -49.92 10.33
C SER A 8 4.83 -49.23 9.00
N LEU A 9 4.31 -49.97 8.01
CA LEU A 9 3.98 -49.42 6.70
C LEU A 9 2.69 -48.59 6.72
N ILE A 10 1.70 -49.01 7.51
CA ILE A 10 0.44 -48.27 7.69
C ILE A 10 0.69 -46.98 8.48
N VAL A 11 1.55 -47.01 9.51
CA VAL A 11 1.92 -45.80 10.27
C VAL A 11 2.72 -44.82 9.41
N ILE A 12 3.67 -45.30 8.57
CA ILE A 12 4.38 -44.42 7.62
C ILE A 12 3.42 -43.85 6.57
N LEU A 13 2.49 -44.65 6.04
CA LEU A 13 1.50 -44.16 5.07
C LEU A 13 0.56 -43.13 5.70
N VAL A 14 0.11 -43.33 6.94
CA VAL A 14 -0.71 -42.36 7.69
C VAL A 14 0.10 -41.12 8.03
N VAL A 15 1.38 -41.22 8.38
CA VAL A 15 2.24 -40.05 8.61
C VAL A 15 2.55 -39.30 7.30
N VAL A 16 2.64 -39.99 6.16
CA VAL A 16 2.84 -39.36 4.84
C VAL A 16 1.54 -38.81 4.27
N VAL A 17 0.39 -39.41 4.56
CA VAL A 17 -0.93 -38.93 4.12
C VAL A 17 -1.44 -37.83 5.04
N VAL A 18 -1.41 -38.01 6.36
CA VAL A 18 -1.78 -36.96 7.33
C VAL A 18 -0.72 -35.86 7.34
N GLY A 19 0.57 -36.21 7.33
CA GLY A 19 1.65 -35.25 7.14
C GLY A 19 1.56 -34.61 5.76
N GLY A 20 1.28 -35.32 4.68
CA GLY A 20 1.09 -34.75 3.33
C GLY A 20 -0.18 -33.91 3.18
N ILE A 21 -1.20 -34.09 4.02
CA ILE A 21 -2.39 -33.24 4.07
C ILE A 21 -2.12 -31.98 4.92
N TRP A 22 -1.39 -32.11 6.03
CA TRP A 22 -0.98 -30.98 6.89
C TRP A 22 0.11 -30.13 6.23
N ILE A 23 1.08 -30.79 5.61
CA ILE A 23 2.12 -30.23 4.76
C ILE A 23 1.51 -29.75 3.44
N GLY A 24 0.48 -30.40 2.90
CA GLY A 24 -0.21 -29.95 1.68
C GLY A 24 -0.92 -28.61 1.85
N GLY A 25 -1.38 -28.26 3.06
CA GLY A 25 -1.85 -26.90 3.36
C GLY A 25 -0.72 -25.87 3.53
N ILE A 26 0.50 -26.33 3.87
CA ILE A 26 1.70 -25.51 4.05
C ILE A 26 2.52 -25.39 2.74
N LEU A 27 2.40 -26.36 1.82
CA LEU A 27 3.13 -26.51 0.56
C LEU A 27 2.26 -26.30 -0.68
N ASN A 28 0.95 -26.03 -0.55
CA ASN A 28 0.14 -25.40 -1.62
C ASN A 28 -0.02 -23.90 -1.32
N PRO A 29 1.00 -23.08 -1.64
CA PRO A 29 1.01 -21.63 -1.45
C PRO A 29 -0.22 -20.90 -2.03
N GLU A 30 -0.84 -21.43 -3.10
CA GLU A 30 -2.08 -20.88 -3.68
C GLU A 30 -3.24 -20.81 -2.67
N HIS A 31 -3.24 -21.64 -1.61
CA HIS A 31 -4.33 -21.71 -0.64
C HIS A 31 -4.23 -20.67 0.48
N ARG A 32 -3.07 -20.02 0.67
CA ARG A 32 -2.87 -19.03 1.74
C ARG A 32 -3.79 -17.82 1.57
N PHE A 33 -3.84 -17.24 0.37
CA PHE A 33 -4.72 -16.09 0.12
C PHE A 33 -6.15 -16.51 -0.29
N ASN A 34 -6.33 -17.68 -0.89
CA ASN A 34 -7.65 -18.09 -1.39
C ASN A 34 -8.58 -18.67 -0.32
N LYS A 35 -8.06 -19.06 0.86
CA LYS A 35 -8.87 -19.74 1.89
C LYS A 35 -8.66 -19.26 3.31
N ALA A 36 -7.60 -18.48 3.57
CA ALA A 36 -7.36 -17.92 4.90
C ALA A 36 -8.21 -16.65 5.11
N ILE A 37 -8.66 -16.48 6.35
CA ILE A 37 -9.15 -15.18 6.80
C ILE A 37 -7.91 -14.34 7.06
N LEU A 38 -7.68 -13.32 6.24
CA LEU A 38 -6.56 -12.41 6.40
C LEU A 38 -6.95 -11.34 7.41
N ASN A 39 -6.22 -11.28 8.52
CA ASN A 39 -6.46 -10.24 9.52
C ASN A 39 -5.83 -8.93 9.03
N PRO A 40 -6.58 -7.82 8.99
CA PRO A 40 -6.01 -6.54 8.61
C PRO A 40 -5.01 -6.05 9.66
N LEU A 41 -3.90 -5.47 9.19
CA LEU A 41 -2.94 -4.74 10.04
C LEU A 41 -3.56 -3.47 10.61
N THR A 42 -4.42 -2.84 9.82
CA THR A 42 -5.21 -1.68 10.21
C THR A 42 -6.58 -1.74 9.56
N ILE A 43 -7.57 -1.22 10.29
CA ILE A 43 -8.91 -0.95 9.81
C ILE A 43 -9.16 0.56 9.87
N PRO A 44 -10.06 1.08 9.02
CA PRO A 44 -10.45 2.49 9.09
C PRO A 44 -10.94 2.86 10.48
N SER A 45 -10.40 3.97 11.00
CA SER A 45 -10.83 4.56 12.26
C SER A 45 -12.25 5.10 12.11
N SER A 46 -13.17 4.66 12.97
CA SER A 46 -14.59 5.05 12.94
C SER A 46 -14.87 6.53 13.25
N ASN A 47 -13.84 7.36 13.45
CA ASN A 47 -13.93 8.74 13.95
C ASN A 47 -13.36 9.80 12.98
N VAL A 48 -13.41 9.57 11.67
CA VAL A 48 -13.14 10.67 10.71
C VAL A 48 -14.42 11.49 10.57
N VAL A 49 -14.47 12.59 11.33
CA VAL A 49 -15.42 13.68 11.13
C VAL A 49 -15.27 14.17 9.70
N THR A 50 -16.25 13.90 8.85
CA THR A 50 -16.42 14.61 7.59
C THR A 50 -16.70 16.07 7.92
N ASP A 51 -15.76 16.96 7.60
CA ASP A 51 -15.92 18.41 7.81
C ASP A 51 -17.16 18.90 7.06
N ASN A 52 -18.16 19.38 7.80
CA ASN A 52 -19.10 20.36 7.29
C ASN A 52 -18.35 21.70 7.23
N GLU A 53 -18.04 22.16 6.03
CA GLU A 53 -17.66 23.55 5.79
C GLU A 53 -18.88 24.45 6.04
N GLU A 54 -18.97 25.07 7.22
CA GLU A 54 -19.56 26.39 7.43
C GLU A 54 -19.34 26.85 8.88
N MET A 55 -18.42 27.80 9.08
CA MET A 55 -18.64 28.98 9.93
C MET A 55 -17.35 29.81 10.02
N VAL A 56 -17.28 30.83 9.16
CA VAL A 56 -16.66 32.10 9.52
C VAL A 56 -17.80 33.06 9.81
N GLN A 57 -18.09 33.35 11.08
CA GLN A 57 -18.47 34.70 11.50
C GLN A 57 -18.56 34.87 13.02
N SER A 58 -18.02 36.01 13.45
CA SER A 58 -18.23 36.75 14.70
C SER A 58 -17.51 36.27 15.97
N LEU A 59 -16.31 36.85 16.16
CA LEU A 59 -15.77 37.21 17.46
C LEU A 59 -16.75 38.14 18.18
N SER A 60 -17.32 37.70 19.31
CA SER A 60 -17.72 38.61 20.38
C SER A 60 -17.81 37.85 21.70
N THR A 61 -16.93 38.20 22.65
CA THR A 61 -17.10 37.97 24.09
C THR A 61 -17.76 39.23 24.68
N PRO A 62 -18.61 39.10 25.70
CA PRO A 62 -18.08 39.28 27.05
C PRO A 62 -18.60 38.28 28.10
N ALA A 63 -17.90 38.27 29.23
CA ALA A 63 -17.91 37.33 30.36
C ALA A 63 -19.10 37.54 31.36
N PRO A 64 -19.03 37.02 32.60
CA PRO A 64 -19.45 35.68 33.04
C PRO A 64 -20.67 35.74 33.97
N GLN A 65 -21.58 34.76 33.88
CA GLN A 65 -22.62 34.56 34.90
C GLN A 65 -22.57 33.14 35.47
N ALA A 66 -22.45 33.09 36.79
CA ALA A 66 -22.48 31.89 37.60
C ALA A 66 -23.89 31.26 37.62
N GLN A 67 -23.97 29.95 37.46
CA GLN A 67 -25.14 29.15 37.78
C GLN A 67 -24.73 28.01 38.72
N THR A 68 -25.36 27.98 39.89
CA THR A 68 -25.41 26.85 40.84
C THR A 68 -26.65 26.01 40.57
N ASP A 69 -26.51 24.71 40.88
CA ASP A 69 -27.52 23.63 40.90
C ASP A 69 -28.08 23.23 39.51
N GLU A 70 -28.26 21.96 39.13
CA GLU A 70 -28.45 20.71 39.87
C GLU A 70 -28.10 19.51 38.94
N LEU A 71 -27.64 18.38 39.50
CA LEU A 71 -27.40 17.14 38.73
C LEU A 71 -28.71 16.56 38.17
N ILE A 72 -28.85 16.51 36.84
CA ILE A 72 -29.81 15.62 36.17
C ILE A 72 -29.03 14.69 35.24
N LEU A 73 -28.79 13.48 35.75
CA LEU A 73 -28.30 12.33 35.02
C LEU A 73 -29.39 11.87 34.04
N THR A 74 -29.34 12.34 32.79
CA THR A 74 -30.16 11.78 31.70
C THR A 74 -29.25 10.96 30.79
N THR A 75 -29.47 9.65 30.86
CA THR A 75 -28.83 8.65 29.99
C THR A 75 -29.35 8.86 28.56
N PRO A 76 -28.49 9.04 27.54
CA PRO A 76 -28.94 8.94 26.17
C PRO A 76 -29.08 7.46 25.81
N THR A 77 -30.33 7.08 25.58
CA THR A 77 -30.83 5.85 24.96
C THR A 77 -29.93 5.39 23.81
N GLN A 78 -29.39 4.18 23.94
CA GLN A 78 -28.72 3.45 22.87
C GLN A 78 -29.71 3.27 21.71
N THR A 79 -29.46 3.96 20.61
CA THR A 79 -30.03 3.60 19.31
C THR A 79 -29.12 2.54 18.69
N PRO A 80 -29.66 1.46 18.09
CA PRO A 80 -28.89 0.26 17.79
C PRO A 80 -27.75 0.55 16.80
N ALA A 81 -26.56 0.09 17.16
CA ALA A 81 -25.48 -0.12 16.21
C ALA A 81 -26.03 -0.89 15.01
N ALA A 82 -25.91 -0.31 13.81
CA ALA A 82 -26.10 -1.06 12.58
C ALA A 82 -25.10 -2.23 12.64
N ALA A 83 -25.65 -3.41 12.87
CA ALA A 83 -24.90 -4.65 12.89
C ALA A 83 -24.30 -4.88 11.51
N ILE A 84 -23.01 -4.63 11.36
CA ILE A 84 -22.23 -5.28 10.31
C ILE A 84 -22.16 -6.74 10.75
N SER A 85 -23.02 -7.56 10.16
CA SER A 85 -23.11 -8.99 10.45
C SER A 85 -21.76 -9.66 10.17
N PRO A 86 -21.06 -10.24 11.16
CA PRO A 86 -19.82 -10.96 10.92
C PRO A 86 -20.14 -12.44 10.67
N ALA A 87 -20.56 -12.78 9.45
CA ALA A 87 -20.59 -14.16 8.98
C ALA A 87 -20.83 -14.22 7.45
N ASP A 88 -20.02 -15.05 6.79
CA ASP A 88 -20.26 -15.64 5.46
C ASP A 88 -19.87 -14.89 4.18
N LYS A 89 -18.72 -14.20 4.18
CA LYS A 89 -17.86 -14.19 2.98
C LYS A 89 -16.39 -14.28 3.35
N LYS A 90 -15.74 -15.39 2.97
CA LYS A 90 -14.28 -15.47 2.96
C LYS A 90 -13.80 -14.58 1.80
N SER A 91 -13.50 -13.32 2.09
CA SER A 91 -12.83 -12.48 1.10
C SER A 91 -11.41 -13.01 0.94
N SER A 92 -11.12 -13.58 -0.23
CA SER A 92 -9.76 -13.96 -0.64
C SER A 92 -8.95 -12.76 -1.10
N SER A 93 -9.60 -11.61 -1.33
CA SER A 93 -8.97 -10.38 -1.77
C SER A 93 -8.30 -9.65 -0.60
N PHE A 94 -7.20 -8.96 -0.88
CA PHE A 94 -6.46 -8.24 0.15
C PHE A 94 -5.80 -6.97 -0.40
N ASN A 95 -5.50 -6.06 0.52
CA ASN A 95 -4.95 -4.74 0.23
C ASN A 95 -3.50 -4.63 0.70
N VAL A 96 -2.64 -4.16 -0.19
CA VAL A 96 -1.20 -3.96 0.05
C VAL A 96 -0.85 -2.50 -0.18
N VAL A 97 -0.16 -1.86 0.78
CA VAL A 97 0.39 -0.51 0.58
C VAL A 97 1.85 -0.62 0.13
N LEU A 98 2.17 -0.01 -1.02
CA LEU A 98 3.54 0.13 -1.53
C LEU A 98 4.05 1.52 -1.19
N ILE A 99 5.21 1.58 -0.52
CA ILE A 99 5.79 2.83 0.00
C ILE A 99 7.20 2.99 -0.55
N GLY A 100 7.47 4.13 -1.18
CA GLY A 100 8.81 4.55 -1.60
C GLY A 100 9.26 5.79 -0.83
N THR A 101 10.37 5.70 -0.12
CA THR A 101 10.94 6.82 0.65
C THR A 101 12.05 7.56 -0.11
N ASP A 102 12.13 8.88 0.07
CA ASP A 102 13.17 9.75 -0.52
C ASP A 102 14.48 9.68 0.29
N THR A 103 15.16 8.54 0.28
CA THR A 103 16.45 8.34 0.94
C THR A 103 17.28 7.25 0.25
N TRP A 104 18.58 7.26 0.47
CA TRP A 104 19.49 6.18 0.05
C TRP A 104 19.79 5.19 1.19
N GLY A 105 19.43 5.53 2.44
CA GLY A 105 19.76 4.77 3.64
C GLY A 105 18.55 4.56 4.57
N GLY A 106 18.83 4.27 5.83
CA GLY A 106 17.82 4.08 6.89
C GLY A 106 17.44 5.37 7.64
N GLU A 107 17.73 6.53 7.05
CA GLU A 107 17.43 7.83 7.65
C GLU A 107 15.92 8.11 7.63
N SER A 108 15.46 8.95 8.57
CA SER A 108 14.07 9.40 8.58
C SER A 108 13.79 10.22 7.32
N SER A 109 12.74 9.85 6.59
CA SER A 109 12.38 10.48 5.32
C SER A 109 10.88 10.45 5.08
N ARG A 110 10.41 11.18 4.07
CA ARG A 110 9.00 11.18 3.65
C ARG A 110 8.74 10.01 2.71
N ALA A 111 7.53 9.47 2.80
CA ALA A 111 6.99 8.60 1.77
C ALA A 111 6.57 9.43 0.56
N ASP A 112 7.37 9.39 -0.51
CA ASP A 112 7.14 10.16 -1.72
C ASP A 112 6.38 9.37 -2.79
N THR A 113 6.36 8.04 -2.67
CA THR A 113 5.51 7.13 -3.45
C THR A 113 4.59 6.40 -2.48
N ILE A 114 3.28 6.47 -2.73
CA ILE A 114 2.25 5.76 -1.97
C ILE A 114 1.28 5.17 -2.98
N MET A 115 1.23 3.85 -3.07
CA MET A 115 0.25 3.13 -3.88
C MET A 115 -0.49 2.10 -3.02
N VAL A 116 -1.76 1.87 -3.33
CA VAL A 116 -2.53 0.79 -2.71
C VAL A 116 -2.93 -0.20 -3.80
N ALA A 117 -2.50 -1.45 -3.64
CA ALA A 117 -2.84 -2.55 -4.51
C ALA A 117 -3.93 -3.40 -3.87
N HIS A 118 -5.08 -3.51 -4.54
CA HIS A 118 -6.12 -4.50 -4.25
C HIS A 118 -5.84 -5.75 -5.08
N VAL A 119 -5.45 -6.84 -4.42
CA VAL A 119 -5.17 -8.12 -5.07
C VAL A 119 -6.43 -8.97 -4.98
N MET A 120 -6.90 -9.46 -6.13
CA MET A 120 -8.06 -10.35 -6.26
C MET A 120 -7.60 -11.71 -6.78
N PRO A 121 -7.24 -12.65 -5.88
CA PRO A 121 -6.61 -13.89 -6.29
C PRO A 121 -7.43 -14.75 -7.25
N ASP A 122 -8.73 -14.87 -6.99
CA ASP A 122 -9.64 -15.69 -7.79
C ASP A 122 -9.83 -15.14 -9.20
N GLN A 123 -9.72 -13.82 -9.36
CA GLN A 123 -9.83 -13.15 -10.65
C GLN A 123 -8.49 -13.02 -11.37
N ARG A 124 -7.37 -13.30 -10.69
CA ARG A 124 -6.01 -13.02 -11.17
C ARG A 124 -5.84 -11.56 -11.62
N LYS A 125 -6.31 -10.63 -10.80
CA LYS A 125 -6.26 -9.20 -11.09
C LYS A 125 -5.69 -8.41 -9.93
N VAL A 126 -5.04 -7.30 -10.25
CA VAL A 126 -4.59 -6.30 -9.27
C VAL A 126 -5.06 -4.93 -9.71
N ASN A 127 -5.83 -4.26 -8.86
CA ASN A 127 -6.13 -2.84 -9.04
C ASN A 127 -5.14 -2.03 -8.21
N ILE A 128 -4.41 -1.10 -8.82
CA ILE A 128 -3.43 -0.24 -8.15
C ILE A 128 -3.93 1.20 -8.19
N VAL A 129 -3.92 1.85 -7.04
CA VAL A 129 -4.28 3.27 -6.91
C VAL A 129 -3.12 4.05 -6.33
N SER A 130 -2.63 5.05 -7.05
CA SER A 130 -1.65 5.99 -6.51
C SER A 130 -2.34 7.05 -5.66
N VAL A 131 -1.84 7.22 -4.43
CA VAL A 131 -2.24 8.29 -3.52
C VAL A 131 -1.17 9.39 -3.59
N PRO A 132 -1.50 10.60 -4.10
CA PRO A 132 -0.54 11.70 -4.15
C PRO A 132 0.02 11.99 -2.75
N ARG A 133 1.34 12.13 -2.64
CA ARG A 133 2.02 12.37 -1.35
C ARG A 133 1.55 13.64 -0.63
N ASP A 134 1.03 14.60 -1.39
CA ASP A 134 0.53 15.90 -0.93
C ASP A 134 -0.98 15.86 -0.58
N THR A 135 -1.62 14.67 -0.61
CA THR A 135 -3.04 14.50 -0.23
C THR A 135 -3.29 15.01 1.18
N ARG A 136 -4.26 15.92 1.31
CA ARG A 136 -4.64 16.51 2.60
C ARG A 136 -5.49 15.52 3.39
N VAL A 137 -4.96 15.04 4.51
CA VAL A 137 -5.61 14.07 5.39
C VAL A 137 -5.47 14.49 6.85
N TYR A 138 -6.36 14.00 7.71
CA TYR A 138 -6.23 14.17 9.15
C TYR A 138 -5.18 13.19 9.70
N VAL A 139 -4.17 13.71 10.40
CA VAL A 139 -3.19 12.90 11.13
C VAL A 139 -3.31 13.17 12.63
N GLN A 140 -3.48 12.11 13.42
CA GLN A 140 -3.71 12.22 14.86
C GLN A 140 -2.56 12.98 15.58
N ASN A 141 -2.93 13.93 16.43
CA ASN A 141 -2.02 14.85 17.16
C ASN A 141 -1.31 15.89 16.28
N VAL A 142 -1.69 16.02 15.00
CA VAL A 142 -1.20 17.06 14.08
C VAL A 142 -2.35 17.90 13.54
N GLY A 143 -3.45 17.25 13.15
CA GLY A 143 -4.55 17.88 12.41
C GLY A 143 -4.45 17.59 10.91
N TYR A 144 -5.10 18.41 10.08
CA TYR A 144 -5.03 18.27 8.62
C TYR A 144 -3.67 18.67 8.08
N THR A 145 -2.98 17.71 7.48
CA THR A 145 -1.62 17.82 6.96
C THR A 145 -1.47 16.93 5.71
N LYS A 146 -0.31 16.95 5.07
CA LYS A 146 -0.01 16.06 3.93
C LYS A 146 0.09 14.62 4.39
N ILE A 147 -0.42 13.67 3.60
CA ILE A 147 -0.39 12.25 3.95
C ILE A 147 1.04 11.73 4.16
N ASN A 148 2.01 12.21 3.38
CA ASN A 148 3.41 11.82 3.59
C ASN A 148 4.02 12.32 4.91
N HIS A 149 3.44 13.33 5.56
CA HIS A 149 3.86 13.77 6.88
C HIS A 149 3.52 12.72 7.95
N ALA A 150 2.51 11.87 7.74
CA ALA A 150 2.18 10.78 8.66
C ALA A 150 3.38 9.84 8.89
N HIS A 151 4.19 9.60 7.85
CA HIS A 151 5.40 8.79 7.95
C HIS A 151 6.40 9.41 8.94
N ILE A 152 6.84 10.66 8.72
CA ILE A 152 7.79 11.34 9.60
C ILE A 152 7.24 11.49 11.02
N VAL A 153 5.96 11.82 11.17
CA VAL A 153 5.32 11.96 12.49
C VAL A 153 5.36 10.64 13.25
N GLY A 154 5.14 9.50 12.59
CA GLY A 154 5.29 8.20 13.21
C GLY A 154 6.74 7.86 13.54
N GLU A 155 7.68 8.18 12.64
CA GLU A 155 9.11 7.91 12.86
C GLU A 155 9.67 8.66 14.07
N THR A 156 9.29 9.92 14.24
CA THR A 156 9.71 10.73 15.40
C THR A 156 9.15 10.20 16.73
N LYS A 157 8.06 9.42 16.71
CA LYS A 157 7.44 8.83 17.89
C LYS A 157 7.96 7.44 18.25
N GLY A 158 8.29 6.61 17.26
CA GLY A 158 8.59 5.20 17.50
C GLY A 158 9.53 4.56 16.48
N GLY A 159 10.30 5.36 15.74
CA GLY A 159 11.24 4.87 14.73
C GLY A 159 10.58 4.44 13.42
N ASN A 160 11.40 3.90 12.52
CA ASN A 160 11.07 3.66 11.11
C ASN A 160 9.80 2.80 10.90
N GLN A 161 9.61 1.75 11.71
CA GLN A 161 8.41 0.91 11.64
C GLN A 161 7.15 1.66 12.09
N GLN A 162 7.23 2.45 13.17
CA GLN A 162 6.10 3.26 13.62
C GLN A 162 5.72 4.33 12.57
N GLY A 163 6.69 4.88 11.85
CA GLY A 163 6.44 5.75 10.69
C GLY A 163 5.61 5.06 9.61
N THR A 164 5.99 3.83 9.31
CA THR A 164 5.31 3.00 8.30
C THR A 164 3.87 2.70 8.71
N LEU A 165 3.67 2.23 9.94
CA LEU A 165 2.34 1.92 10.46
C LEU A 165 1.44 3.17 10.54
N THR A 166 2.01 4.34 10.90
CA THR A 166 1.24 5.59 10.96
C THR A 166 0.79 6.05 9.58
N LEU A 167 1.64 5.91 8.56
CA LEU A 167 1.27 6.19 7.17
C LEU A 167 0.19 5.23 6.67
N ILE A 168 0.34 3.93 6.94
CA ILE A 168 -0.61 2.90 6.55
C ILE A 168 -1.98 3.14 7.19
N GLN A 169 -2.02 3.55 8.46
CA GLN A 169 -3.25 3.96 9.12
C GLN A 169 -3.89 5.18 8.43
N ALA A 170 -3.09 6.20 8.09
CA ALA A 170 -3.60 7.38 7.38
C ALA A 170 -4.18 7.04 6.00
N VAL A 171 -3.55 6.10 5.27
CA VAL A 171 -4.07 5.57 3.99
C VAL A 171 -5.37 4.79 4.20
N SER A 172 -5.41 3.90 5.20
CA SER A 172 -6.58 3.11 5.57
C SER A 172 -7.78 4.01 5.91
N ASP A 173 -7.55 5.05 6.72
CA ASP A 173 -8.57 6.01 7.11
C ASP A 173 -9.03 6.87 5.92
N PHE A 174 -8.10 7.31 5.09
CA PHE A 174 -8.39 8.15 3.92
C PHE A 174 -9.21 7.43 2.86
N MET A 175 -8.83 6.19 2.52
CA MET A 175 -9.53 5.38 1.51
C MET A 175 -10.69 4.58 2.10
N ASN A 176 -10.85 4.55 3.42
CA ASN A 176 -11.85 3.76 4.14
C ASN A 176 -11.83 2.27 3.76
N ILE A 177 -10.63 1.68 3.70
CA ILE A 177 -10.41 0.26 3.42
C ILE A 177 -9.43 -0.36 4.42
N PRO A 178 -9.60 -1.64 4.79
CA PRO A 178 -8.63 -2.35 5.62
C PRO A 178 -7.32 -2.57 4.85
N ILE A 179 -6.17 -2.41 5.49
CA ILE A 179 -4.86 -2.76 4.90
C ILE A 179 -4.34 -4.05 5.53
N HIS A 180 -3.91 -4.99 4.69
CA HIS A 180 -3.50 -6.33 5.11
C HIS A 180 -1.98 -6.49 5.07
N TYR A 181 -1.33 -5.88 4.08
CA TYR A 181 0.12 -5.94 3.95
C TYR A 181 0.72 -4.60 3.54
N TYR A 182 2.04 -4.49 3.70
CA TYR A 182 2.79 -3.39 3.15
C TYR A 182 4.18 -3.83 2.70
N ILE A 183 4.74 -3.07 1.76
CA ILE A 183 6.15 -3.13 1.34
C ILE A 183 6.67 -1.70 1.33
N LYS A 184 7.79 -1.46 2.00
CA LYS A 184 8.49 -0.17 1.98
C LYS A 184 9.91 -0.35 1.46
N THR A 185 10.28 0.46 0.48
CA THR A 185 11.63 0.52 -0.09
C THR A 185 12.13 1.96 -0.23
N ASN A 186 13.40 2.11 -0.58
CA ASN A 186 14.08 3.39 -0.81
C ASN A 186 14.82 3.36 -2.15
N PHE A 187 15.62 4.39 -2.43
CA PHE A 187 16.33 4.51 -3.69
C PHE A 187 17.35 3.39 -3.94
N SER A 188 18.12 3.02 -2.91
CA SER A 188 19.07 1.92 -3.01
C SER A 188 18.34 0.60 -3.27
N GLY A 189 17.25 0.35 -2.53
CA GLY A 189 16.44 -0.86 -2.70
C GLY A 189 15.85 -0.99 -4.11
N VAL A 190 15.28 0.09 -4.65
CA VAL A 190 14.75 0.08 -6.03
C VAL A 190 15.86 -0.17 -7.05
N ARG A 191 16.97 0.56 -6.96
CA ARG A 191 18.10 0.42 -7.90
C ARG A 191 18.65 -1.01 -7.87
N ASP A 192 19.01 -1.49 -6.69
CA ASP A 192 19.70 -2.76 -6.49
C ASP A 192 18.80 -3.94 -6.89
N PHE A 193 17.49 -3.84 -6.61
CA PHE A 193 16.50 -4.82 -7.06
C PHE A 193 16.37 -4.88 -8.58
N ILE A 194 16.34 -3.73 -9.25
CA ILE A 194 16.20 -3.70 -10.71
C ILE A 194 17.48 -4.26 -11.37
N ASP A 195 18.64 -3.90 -10.85
CA ASP A 195 19.91 -4.42 -11.34
C ASP A 195 20.01 -5.94 -11.13
N SER A 196 19.51 -6.48 -10.02
CA SER A 196 19.55 -7.92 -9.71
C SER A 196 18.68 -8.77 -10.63
N ILE A 197 17.58 -8.21 -11.14
CA ILE A 197 16.71 -8.87 -12.13
C ILE A 197 17.17 -8.60 -13.58
N GLY A 198 18.31 -7.91 -13.76
CA GLY A 198 18.90 -7.63 -15.07
C GLY A 198 18.18 -6.52 -15.84
N GLY A 199 17.66 -5.51 -15.14
CA GLY A 199 16.95 -4.37 -15.73
C GLY A 199 15.49 -4.66 -16.08
N ILE A 200 14.80 -3.62 -16.54
CA ILE A 200 13.39 -3.68 -16.96
C ILE A 200 13.19 -3.07 -18.34
N ASP A 201 12.25 -3.63 -19.10
CA ASP A 201 11.85 -3.10 -20.40
C ASP A 201 10.58 -2.26 -20.26
N MET A 202 10.63 -1.03 -20.76
CA MET A 202 9.54 -0.05 -20.68
C MET A 202 9.32 0.66 -22.00
N LEU A 203 8.05 0.87 -22.36
CA LEU A 203 7.66 1.76 -23.44
C LEU A 203 7.52 3.18 -22.86
N ILE A 204 8.38 4.09 -23.29
CA ILE A 204 8.40 5.48 -22.86
C ILE A 204 7.63 6.35 -23.87
N ASP A 205 6.62 7.08 -23.42
CA ASP A 205 5.69 7.81 -24.29
C ASP A 205 6.30 9.09 -24.94
N GLN A 206 7.29 9.67 -24.26
CA GLN A 206 7.97 10.92 -24.65
C GLN A 206 9.39 10.98 -24.11
N ASP A 207 10.25 11.82 -24.69
CA ASP A 207 11.58 12.06 -24.12
C ASP A 207 11.45 12.60 -22.69
N VAL A 208 12.18 11.98 -21.75
CA VAL A 208 12.26 12.39 -20.35
C VAL A 208 13.66 12.88 -20.07
N THR A 209 13.82 14.20 -20.03
CA THR A 209 15.09 14.85 -19.70
C THR A 209 15.25 14.90 -18.18
N ILE A 210 16.29 14.26 -17.66
CA ILE A 210 16.64 14.23 -16.23
C ILE A 210 17.63 15.36 -15.93
N THR A 211 18.68 15.46 -16.76
CA THR A 211 19.65 16.57 -16.78
C THR A 211 19.92 16.97 -18.23
N PRO A 212 20.59 18.10 -18.51
CA PRO A 212 20.99 18.45 -19.88
C PRO A 212 21.79 17.35 -20.60
N GLU A 213 22.47 16.48 -19.85
CA GLU A 213 23.30 15.38 -20.35
C GLU A 213 22.59 14.01 -20.34
N ILE A 214 21.52 13.85 -19.55
CA ILE A 214 20.80 12.58 -19.36
C ILE A 214 19.37 12.72 -19.83
N THR A 215 19.03 12.05 -20.94
CA THR A 215 17.67 11.97 -21.47
C THR A 215 17.31 10.52 -21.76
N ILE A 216 16.23 10.05 -21.16
CA ILE A 216 15.61 8.77 -21.53
C ILE A 216 14.75 9.03 -22.77
N LYS A 217 15.00 8.30 -23.86
CA LYS A 217 14.35 8.54 -25.14
C LYS A 217 12.98 7.89 -25.22
N LYS A 218 12.08 8.53 -25.95
CA LYS A 218 10.80 7.94 -26.36
C LYS A 218 11.01 6.60 -27.07
N GLY A 219 10.12 5.65 -26.79
CA GLY A 219 10.09 4.33 -27.41
C GLY A 219 10.39 3.22 -26.42
N GLU A 220 10.62 2.02 -26.94
CA GLU A 220 11.06 0.87 -26.14
C GLU A 220 12.46 1.15 -25.58
N GLN A 221 12.59 1.10 -24.25
CA GLN A 221 13.83 1.31 -23.53
C GLN A 221 14.08 0.14 -22.59
N HIS A 222 15.33 -0.30 -22.53
CA HIS A 222 15.82 -1.19 -21.47
C HIS A 222 16.51 -0.33 -20.42
N LEU A 223 16.00 -0.33 -19.20
CA LEU A 223 16.46 0.53 -18.10
C LEU A 223 17.11 -0.31 -17.02
N ASP A 224 18.34 0.07 -16.65
CA ASP A 224 18.99 -0.39 -15.42
C ASP A 224 18.38 0.30 -14.18
N GLY A 225 18.85 -0.06 -13.00
CA GLY A 225 18.36 0.50 -11.74
C GLY A 225 18.59 2.00 -11.62
N ALA A 226 19.68 2.53 -12.17
CA ALA A 226 19.99 3.95 -12.12
C ALA A 226 19.03 4.77 -13.00
N HIS A 227 18.86 4.38 -14.28
CA HIS A 227 17.95 5.04 -15.20
C HIS A 227 16.50 4.91 -14.75
N THR A 228 16.12 3.75 -14.21
CA THR A 228 14.77 3.58 -13.65
C THR A 228 14.52 4.49 -12.46
N LEU A 229 15.50 4.64 -11.57
CA LEU A 229 15.38 5.55 -10.44
C LEU A 229 15.30 7.02 -10.88
N TYR A 230 16.02 7.41 -11.94
CA TYR A 230 15.88 8.74 -12.53
C TYR A 230 14.47 8.97 -13.04
N LEU A 231 13.93 8.01 -13.81
CA LEU A 231 12.56 8.07 -14.32
C LEU A 231 11.52 8.18 -13.18
N ALA A 232 11.66 7.37 -12.12
CA ALA A 232 10.75 7.37 -10.97
C ALA A 232 10.69 8.70 -10.20
N ARG A 233 11.72 9.54 -10.33
CA ARG A 233 11.89 10.79 -9.58
C ARG A 233 11.56 12.03 -10.40
N GLU A 234 11.57 11.92 -11.73
CA GLU A 234 11.37 13.04 -12.64
C GLU A 234 9.92 13.55 -12.61
N ARG A 235 9.75 14.88 -12.68
CA ARG A 235 8.44 15.55 -12.60
C ARG A 235 8.37 16.88 -13.34
N TYR A 236 9.48 17.38 -13.87
CA TYR A 236 9.58 18.72 -14.44
C TYR A 236 9.61 18.69 -15.96
N SER A 237 10.19 17.64 -16.55
CA SER A 237 10.22 17.47 -18.01
C SER A 237 8.91 16.89 -18.58
N THR A 238 7.97 16.49 -17.72
CA THR A 238 6.67 15.89 -18.11
C THR A 238 5.50 16.86 -17.94
N PRO A 239 4.52 16.88 -18.86
CA PRO A 239 3.48 17.91 -18.92
C PRO A 239 2.52 17.92 -17.73
N GLU A 240 2.25 16.78 -17.08
CA GLU A 240 1.31 16.68 -15.95
C GLU A 240 2.02 16.67 -14.58
N GLY A 241 3.31 17.00 -14.55
CA GLY A 241 4.08 17.13 -13.32
C GLY A 241 4.09 15.86 -12.46
N ASP A 242 3.61 15.99 -11.23
CA ASP A 242 3.55 14.87 -10.27
C ASP A 242 2.61 13.74 -10.72
N PHE A 243 1.58 14.03 -11.52
CA PHE A 243 0.68 13.00 -12.05
C PHE A 243 1.38 12.10 -13.06
N SER A 244 2.20 12.69 -13.94
CA SER A 244 3.08 11.93 -14.82
C SER A 244 4.06 11.09 -14.02
N ARG A 245 4.69 11.66 -12.98
CA ARG A 245 5.60 10.92 -12.09
C ARG A 245 4.96 9.69 -11.45
N GLN A 246 3.76 9.84 -10.88
CA GLN A 246 3.02 8.73 -10.30
C GLN A 246 2.67 7.65 -11.33
N ARG A 247 2.31 8.06 -12.56
CA ARG A 247 2.05 7.14 -13.67
C ARG A 247 3.31 6.36 -14.07
N GLU A 248 4.47 7.04 -14.13
CA GLU A 248 5.74 6.35 -14.41
C GLU A 248 6.13 5.39 -13.29
N GLN A 249 5.92 5.76 -12.03
CA GLN A 249 6.12 4.83 -10.90
C GLN A 249 5.25 3.57 -11.05
N PHE A 250 3.99 3.70 -11.47
CA PHE A 250 3.14 2.55 -11.78
C PHE A 250 3.68 1.75 -12.97
N ASN A 251 4.10 2.42 -14.05
CA ASN A 251 4.68 1.76 -15.22
C ASN A 251 5.92 0.94 -14.84
N ILE A 252 6.75 1.44 -13.92
CA ILE A 252 7.90 0.72 -13.35
C ILE A 252 7.43 -0.53 -12.58
N VAL A 253 6.45 -0.39 -11.68
CA VAL A 253 5.88 -1.55 -10.95
C VAL A 253 5.33 -2.60 -11.92
N ARG A 254 4.64 -2.17 -12.98
CA ARG A 254 4.10 -3.05 -14.02
C ARG A 254 5.21 -3.72 -14.83
N ALA A 255 6.28 -3.02 -15.16
CA ALA A 255 7.43 -3.57 -15.88
C ALA A 255 8.22 -4.57 -15.02
N VAL A 256 8.39 -4.28 -13.74
CA VAL A 256 8.93 -5.23 -12.75
C VAL A 256 8.06 -6.49 -12.69
N ALA A 257 6.74 -6.34 -12.56
CA ALA A 257 5.82 -7.49 -12.56
C ALA A 257 5.97 -8.29 -13.86
N LYS A 258 5.96 -7.64 -15.03
CA LYS A 258 6.18 -8.30 -16.33
C LYS A 258 7.51 -9.08 -16.38
N LYS A 259 8.59 -8.50 -15.88
CA LYS A 259 9.92 -9.13 -15.83
C LYS A 259 9.91 -10.36 -14.94
N LEU A 260 9.41 -10.24 -13.71
CA LEU A 260 9.32 -11.33 -12.74
C LEU A 260 8.41 -12.48 -13.20
N LEU A 261 7.37 -12.17 -13.96
CA LEU A 261 6.40 -13.14 -14.49
C LEU A 261 6.78 -13.66 -15.88
N SER A 262 7.96 -13.31 -16.40
CA SER A 262 8.46 -13.89 -17.64
C SER A 262 8.88 -15.36 -17.46
N GLN A 263 8.91 -16.10 -18.57
CA GLN A 263 9.27 -17.53 -18.57
C GLN A 263 10.66 -17.81 -17.97
N GLU A 264 11.57 -16.84 -18.05
CA GLU A 264 12.92 -16.93 -17.49
C GLU A 264 12.92 -16.96 -15.96
N HIS A 265 12.09 -16.11 -15.32
CA HIS A 265 12.11 -15.93 -13.87
C HIS A 265 11.08 -16.78 -13.12
N ILE A 266 9.99 -17.21 -13.77
CA ILE A 266 8.96 -18.06 -13.17
C ILE A 266 9.52 -19.29 -12.41
N PRO A 267 10.50 -20.07 -12.94
CA PRO A 267 10.99 -21.26 -12.27
C PRO A 267 11.62 -20.99 -10.89
N ASP A 268 12.20 -19.81 -10.69
CA ASP A 268 12.87 -19.42 -9.44
C ASP A 268 12.24 -18.18 -8.79
N LEU A 269 10.99 -17.83 -9.15
CA LEU A 269 10.36 -16.59 -8.68
C LEU A 269 10.31 -16.52 -7.14
N ALA A 270 9.98 -17.63 -6.49
CA ALA A 270 9.99 -17.71 -5.03
C ALA A 270 11.40 -17.50 -4.45
N GLY A 271 12.42 -18.13 -5.05
CA GLY A 271 13.81 -17.97 -4.62
C GLY A 271 14.31 -16.53 -4.82
N LEU A 272 13.95 -15.91 -5.94
CA LEU A 272 14.23 -14.51 -6.25
C LEU A 272 13.59 -13.59 -5.20
N LEU A 273 12.28 -13.69 -4.96
CA LEU A 273 11.61 -12.83 -3.97
C LEU A 273 12.23 -12.96 -2.56
N LEU A 274 12.67 -14.17 -2.17
CA LEU A 274 13.33 -14.39 -0.89
C LEU A 274 14.74 -13.78 -0.84
N ARG A 275 15.52 -13.85 -1.92
CA ARG A 275 16.86 -13.24 -2.00
C ARG A 275 16.78 -11.71 -2.02
N GLU A 276 15.84 -11.19 -2.79
CA GLU A 276 15.65 -9.76 -3.02
C GLU A 276 14.92 -9.05 -1.88
N LYS A 277 14.37 -9.80 -0.90
CA LYS A 277 13.80 -9.25 0.34
C LYS A 277 14.80 -8.35 1.08
N LYS A 278 16.10 -8.56 0.91
CA LYS A 278 17.17 -7.72 1.48
C LYS A 278 17.14 -6.26 0.99
N ASP A 279 16.55 -6.01 -0.18
CA ASP A 279 16.44 -4.68 -0.80
C ASP A 279 15.13 -3.95 -0.42
N ILE A 280 14.32 -4.58 0.44
CA ILE A 280 13.13 -4.01 1.08
C ILE A 280 13.53 -3.51 2.46
N ILE A 281 13.16 -2.27 2.80
CA ILE A 281 13.46 -1.69 4.12
C ILE A 281 12.57 -2.30 5.20
N ASP A 282 11.28 -2.42 4.92
CA ASP A 282 10.28 -2.85 5.89
C ASP A 282 9.11 -3.51 5.17
N THR A 283 8.63 -4.64 5.68
CA THR A 283 7.51 -5.38 5.10
C THR A 283 6.82 -6.22 6.15
N SER A 284 5.50 -6.35 6.03
CA SER A 284 4.72 -7.29 6.83
C SER A 284 4.66 -8.69 6.21
N PHE A 285 5.15 -8.88 4.99
CA PHE A 285 5.13 -10.19 4.34
C PHE A 285 6.15 -11.14 4.99
N SER A 286 5.64 -12.27 5.50
CA SER A 286 6.50 -13.39 5.87
C SER A 286 7.07 -14.06 4.62
N ASP A 287 8.12 -14.86 4.79
CA ASP A 287 8.71 -15.63 3.68
C ASP A 287 7.67 -16.56 3.04
N SER A 288 6.76 -17.13 3.84
CA SER A 288 5.66 -17.95 3.34
C SER A 288 4.62 -17.16 2.54
N ASP A 289 4.41 -15.89 2.88
CA ASP A 289 3.50 -15.03 2.13
C ASP A 289 4.14 -14.61 0.80
N LEU A 290 5.44 -14.29 0.77
CA LEU A 290 6.18 -14.01 -0.48
C LEU A 290 6.18 -15.21 -1.43
N MET A 291 6.38 -16.42 -0.89
CA MET A 291 6.21 -17.63 -1.68
C MET A 291 4.78 -17.73 -2.22
N SER A 292 3.77 -17.49 -1.38
CA SER A 292 2.36 -17.53 -1.79
C SER A 292 2.02 -16.52 -2.88
N LEU A 293 2.61 -15.32 -2.83
CA LEU A 293 2.50 -14.31 -3.88
C LEU A 293 3.11 -14.78 -5.20
N ALA A 294 4.30 -15.41 -5.17
CA ALA A 294 4.94 -15.95 -6.37
C ALA A 294 4.04 -16.95 -7.11
N TRP A 295 3.35 -17.80 -6.36
CA TRP A 295 2.39 -18.77 -6.92
C TRP A 295 1.12 -18.10 -7.41
N LEU A 296 0.64 -17.09 -6.68
CA LEU A 296 -0.53 -16.33 -7.09
C LEU A 296 -0.34 -15.64 -8.43
N PHE A 297 0.80 -14.97 -8.61
CA PHE A 297 1.11 -14.24 -9.83
C PHE A 297 1.50 -15.15 -11.00
N LYS A 298 1.71 -16.45 -10.76
CA LYS A 298 2.07 -17.39 -11.82
C LYS A 298 0.97 -17.45 -12.89
N GLY A 299 1.31 -17.05 -14.10
CA GLY A 299 0.38 -17.02 -15.24
C GLY A 299 -0.51 -15.79 -15.30
N MET A 300 -0.21 -14.76 -14.50
CA MET A 300 -0.65 -13.39 -14.75
C MET A 300 0.31 -12.69 -15.71
N ASP A 301 -0.16 -11.64 -16.37
CA ASP A 301 0.67 -10.75 -17.17
C ASP A 301 0.43 -9.27 -16.81
N SER A 302 1.16 -8.36 -17.46
CA SER A 302 1.09 -6.93 -17.17
C SER A 302 -0.28 -6.28 -17.42
N ALA A 303 -1.15 -6.89 -18.23
CA ALA A 303 -2.49 -6.39 -18.50
C ALA A 303 -3.49 -6.69 -17.36
N ASP A 304 -3.13 -7.60 -16.45
CA ASP A 304 -3.94 -7.90 -15.26
C ASP A 304 -3.81 -6.83 -14.15
N PHE A 305 -2.96 -5.83 -14.37
CA PHE A 305 -2.71 -4.71 -13.47
C PHE A 305 -3.44 -3.46 -13.98
N ALA A 306 -4.54 -3.11 -13.32
CA ALA A 306 -5.26 -1.86 -13.57
C ALA A 306 -4.68 -0.72 -12.72
N TYR A 307 -4.75 0.50 -13.22
CA TYR A 307 -4.20 1.67 -12.54
C TYR A 307 -5.13 2.87 -12.57
N GLU A 308 -5.31 3.50 -11.41
CA GLU A 308 -5.98 4.78 -11.27
C GLU A 308 -5.27 5.70 -10.27
N GLN A 309 -5.60 6.99 -10.33
CA GLN A 309 -5.07 8.00 -9.41
C GLN A 309 -6.20 8.55 -8.56
N ILE A 310 -5.90 8.91 -7.31
CA ILE A 310 -6.87 9.55 -6.44
C ILE A 310 -7.35 10.86 -7.08
N PRO A 311 -8.67 11.00 -7.36
CA PRO A 311 -9.24 12.20 -7.94
C PRO A 311 -9.25 13.36 -6.94
N GLY A 312 -9.23 14.58 -7.46
CA GLY A 312 -9.14 15.78 -6.65
C GLY A 312 -8.65 16.99 -7.43
N HIS A 313 -8.21 18.00 -6.69
CA HIS A 313 -7.69 19.23 -7.26
C HIS A 313 -6.58 19.83 -6.40
N ASN A 314 -5.81 20.71 -7.02
CA ASN A 314 -4.77 21.50 -6.38
C ASN A 314 -5.40 22.54 -5.44
N SER A 315 -4.96 22.57 -4.19
CA SER A 315 -5.33 23.62 -3.25
C SER A 315 -4.13 24.10 -2.44
N SER A 316 -4.32 25.09 -1.57
CA SER A 316 -3.26 25.54 -0.65
C SER A 316 -3.85 26.04 0.65
N ALA A 317 -3.33 25.56 1.77
CA ALA A 317 -3.79 25.90 3.10
C ALA A 317 -2.59 26.03 4.06
N LEU A 318 -2.82 26.64 5.22
CA LEU A 318 -1.85 26.63 6.32
C LEU A 318 -1.68 25.18 6.80
N ASP A 319 -0.45 24.70 6.82
CA ASP A 319 -0.11 23.40 7.38
C ASP A 319 0.31 23.56 8.85
N PRO A 320 -0.34 22.85 9.80
CA PRO A 320 -0.06 23.00 11.22
C PRO A 320 1.31 22.45 11.62
N LEU A 321 1.85 21.48 10.87
CA LEU A 321 3.14 20.86 11.15
C LEU A 321 4.29 21.77 10.74
N VAL A 322 4.23 22.35 9.53
CA VAL A 322 5.30 23.23 9.01
C VAL A 322 5.03 24.72 9.25
N ARG A 323 3.87 25.07 9.80
CA ARG A 323 3.46 26.44 10.18
C ARG A 323 3.54 27.46 9.06
N THR A 324 3.30 27.03 7.82
CA THR A 324 3.29 27.89 6.64
C THR A 324 2.25 27.42 5.63
N LYS A 325 1.88 28.30 4.69
CA LYS A 325 0.98 27.93 3.61
C LYS A 325 1.71 27.02 2.63
N VAL A 326 1.18 25.82 2.42
CA VAL A 326 1.73 24.84 1.49
C VAL A 326 0.67 24.40 0.48
N TYR A 327 1.15 23.87 -0.62
CA TYR A 327 0.33 23.17 -1.61
C TYR A 327 -0.21 21.84 -1.04
N TYR A 328 -1.45 21.52 -1.38
CA TYR A 328 -2.12 20.26 -1.10
C TYR A 328 -2.77 19.69 -2.35
N TRP A 329 -2.87 18.37 -2.40
CA TRP A 329 -3.88 17.68 -3.18
C TRP A 329 -5.15 17.53 -2.33
N SER A 330 -6.24 18.18 -2.74
CA SER A 330 -7.54 18.07 -2.08
C SER A 330 -8.37 17.05 -2.83
N ALA A 331 -8.46 15.85 -2.27
CA ALA A 331 -9.19 14.76 -2.88
C ALA A 331 -10.70 15.05 -2.86
N ASN A 332 -11.39 14.64 -3.93
CA ASN A 332 -12.86 14.68 -3.95
C ASN A 332 -13.38 13.43 -3.20
N SER A 333 -14.00 13.64 -2.04
CA SER A 333 -14.43 12.54 -1.16
C SER A 333 -15.45 11.60 -1.81
N GLU A 334 -16.39 12.12 -2.60
CA GLU A 334 -17.39 11.32 -3.31
C GLU A 334 -16.74 10.48 -4.41
N GLU A 335 -15.82 11.07 -5.18
CA GLU A 335 -15.10 10.36 -6.24
C GLU A 335 -14.13 9.31 -5.66
N VAL A 336 -13.46 9.60 -4.54
CA VAL A 336 -12.62 8.62 -3.83
C VAL A 336 -13.44 7.46 -3.30
N LYS A 337 -14.63 7.74 -2.74
CA LYS A 337 -15.56 6.70 -2.29
C LYS A 337 -16.01 5.83 -3.46
N SER A 338 -16.45 6.44 -4.56
CA SER A 338 -16.85 5.72 -5.78
C SER A 338 -15.71 4.87 -6.37
N LEU A 339 -14.50 5.43 -6.42
CA LEU A 339 -13.30 4.72 -6.85
C LEU A 339 -13.01 3.52 -5.94
N THR A 340 -13.13 3.70 -4.63
CA THR A 340 -12.91 2.64 -3.64
C THR A 340 -13.95 1.53 -3.79
N GLU A 341 -15.24 1.88 -3.86
CA GLU A 341 -16.33 0.93 -4.04
C GLU A 341 -16.21 0.14 -5.36
N ARG A 342 -15.63 0.74 -6.40
CA ARG A 342 -15.44 0.10 -7.69
C ARG A 342 -14.19 -0.78 -7.77
N LEU A 343 -13.10 -0.40 -7.11
CA LEU A 343 -11.79 -1.05 -7.26
C LEU A 343 -11.41 -1.97 -6.10
N PHE A 344 -12.01 -1.80 -4.92
CA PHE A 344 -11.64 -2.49 -3.68
C PHE A 344 -12.79 -3.34 -3.10
N THR A 345 -13.82 -3.61 -3.90
CA THR A 345 -14.88 -4.57 -3.57
C THR A 345 -14.64 -5.90 -4.28
N GLU A 346 -15.20 -6.98 -3.72
CA GLU A 346 -14.98 -8.38 -4.13
C GLU A 346 -15.35 -8.73 -5.58
#